data_AF-W2SKV8-F1
#
_entry.id   AF-W2SKV8-F1
#
_cell.length_a   1.000
_cell.length_b   1.000
_cell.length_c   1.000
_cell.angle_alpha   90.00
_cell.angle_beta   90.00
_cell.angle_gamma   90.00
#
_symmetry.space_group_name_H-M   'P 1'
#
loop_
_entity.id
_entity.type
_entity.pdbx_description
1 polymer ?
#
loop_
_entity_poly.entity_id
_entity_poly.type
_entity_poly.pdbx_seq_one_letter_code
_entity_poly.pdbx_strand_id
1 'polypeptide(L)'
;MWLLLLLPVFVTAAYRETVYVGQVYQRPLSQKTVATGATGGNLPRWLIVRDGTLQGIPRSEDVGRHTVKISTSTRTQALLELIVKEDTRNPCGSEDTYWVEALYAEDGPVEDRFDAALDVADALKVNLSELK
;
A
#
# COMPACT_ATOMS: atom_id res chain seq x y z
N MET A 1 -41.50 16.51 -27.20
CA MET A 1 -40.49 15.45 -27.05
C MET A 1 -39.54 15.88 -25.94
N TRP A 2 -39.77 15.42 -24.71
CA TRP A 2 -38.97 15.82 -23.55
C TRP A 2 -37.76 14.90 -23.48
N LEU A 3 -36.57 15.44 -23.74
CA LEU A 3 -35.33 14.69 -23.68
C LEU A 3 -34.97 14.49 -22.19
N LEU A 4 -35.23 13.30 -21.66
CA LEU A 4 -34.72 12.88 -20.35
C LEU A 4 -33.18 12.81 -20.45
N LEU A 5 -32.50 13.85 -19.97
CA LEU A 5 -31.06 13.86 -19.74
C LEU A 5 -30.75 12.87 -18.59
N LEU A 6 -30.40 11.64 -18.95
CA LEU A 6 -29.74 10.71 -18.04
C LEU A 6 -28.33 11.26 -17.77
N LEU A 7 -28.17 12.03 -16.70
CA LEU A 7 -26.86 12.35 -16.18
C LEU A 7 -26.21 11.04 -15.71
N PRO A 8 -25.02 10.68 -16.22
CA PRO A 8 -24.33 9.48 -15.74
C PRO A 8 -24.00 9.66 -14.25
N VAL A 9 -24.64 8.85 -13.41
CA VAL A 9 -24.28 8.74 -11.99
C VAL A 9 -22.95 8.01 -11.93
N PHE A 10 -21.90 8.72 -11.56
CA PHE A 10 -20.58 8.12 -11.40
C PHE A 10 -20.41 7.66 -9.95
N VAL A 11 -20.33 6.36 -9.75
CA VAL A 11 -20.05 5.76 -8.44
C VAL A 11 -18.53 5.78 -8.20
N THR A 12 -18.11 6.40 -7.09
CA THR A 12 -16.72 6.29 -6.61
C THR A 12 -16.60 4.94 -5.90
N ALA A 13 -15.64 4.11 -6.32
CA ALA A 13 -15.40 2.85 -5.64
C ALA A 13 -14.74 3.10 -4.27
N ALA A 14 -15.10 2.31 -3.28
CA ALA A 14 -14.47 2.34 -1.96
C ALA A 14 -13.88 0.96 -1.66
N TYR A 15 -12.59 0.92 -1.36
CA TYR A 15 -11.86 -0.29 -1.01
C TYR A 15 -11.32 -0.18 0.40
N ARG A 16 -11.19 -1.33 1.07
CA ARG A 16 -10.58 -1.43 2.39
C ARG A 16 -9.63 -2.62 2.39
N GLU A 17 -8.39 -2.39 2.78
CA GLU A 17 -7.33 -3.39 2.84
C GLU A 17 -6.64 -3.32 4.21
N THR A 18 -6.24 -4.46 4.75
CA THR A 18 -5.40 -4.52 5.96
C THR A 18 -3.97 -4.78 5.52
N VAL A 19 -3.05 -4.00 6.04
CA VAL A 19 -1.60 -4.15 5.82
C VAL A 19 -0.96 -4.30 7.19
N TYR A 20 0.05 -5.13 7.30
CA TYR A 20 0.77 -5.30 8.55
C TYR A 20 2.06 -4.51 8.57
N VAL A 21 2.48 -4.06 9.75
CA VAL A 21 3.80 -3.44 9.96
C VAL A 21 4.87 -4.35 9.36
N GLY A 22 5.78 -3.74 8.58
CA GLY A 22 6.86 -4.45 7.90
C GLY A 22 6.48 -5.14 6.58
N GLN A 23 5.19 -5.39 6.34
CA GLN A 23 4.73 -6.02 5.11
C GLN A 23 4.93 -5.11 3.89
N VAL A 24 5.49 -5.69 2.81
CA VAL A 24 5.56 -5.04 1.51
C VAL A 24 4.15 -4.86 0.93
N TYR A 25 3.75 -3.61 0.71
CA TYR A 25 2.51 -3.25 0.02
C TYR A 25 2.78 -2.85 -1.42
N GLN A 26 2.00 -3.38 -2.36
CA GLN A 26 2.02 -2.99 -3.76
C GLN A 26 0.62 -3.00 -4.36
N ARG A 27 0.28 -1.93 -5.08
CA ARG A 27 -0.95 -1.80 -5.85
C ARG A 27 -0.68 -1.11 -7.17
N PRO A 28 -0.71 -1.86 -8.30
CA PRO A 28 -0.61 -1.25 -9.62
C PRO A 28 -1.72 -0.22 -9.84
N LEU A 29 -1.35 0.94 -10.35
CA LEU A 29 -2.26 2.00 -10.76
C LEU A 29 -2.50 1.91 -12.26
N SER A 30 -3.66 2.39 -12.70
CA SER A 30 -3.94 2.49 -14.14
C SER A 30 -3.14 3.65 -14.75
N GLN A 31 -2.79 3.57 -16.03
CA GLN A 31 -1.91 4.54 -16.75
C GLN A 31 -2.32 6.03 -16.67
N LYS A 32 -3.54 6.34 -16.21
CA LYS A 32 -4.08 7.72 -16.12
C LYS A 32 -4.46 8.12 -14.69
N THR A 33 -4.10 7.31 -13.71
CA THR A 33 -4.46 7.55 -12.31
C THR A 33 -3.27 8.00 -11.49
N VAL A 34 -3.52 8.94 -10.59
CA VAL A 34 -2.60 9.40 -9.55
C VAL A 34 -3.16 9.00 -8.18
N ALA A 35 -2.28 8.77 -7.22
CA ALA A 35 -2.62 8.52 -5.84
C ALA A 35 -2.17 9.68 -4.96
N THR A 36 -3.06 10.16 -4.08
CA THR A 36 -2.79 11.24 -3.13
C THR A 36 -3.34 10.89 -1.75
N GLY A 37 -2.99 11.65 -0.71
CA GLY A 37 -3.69 11.58 0.57
C GLY A 37 -5.18 11.91 0.43
N ALA A 38 -5.97 11.60 1.47
CA ALA A 38 -7.43 11.71 1.48
C ALA A 38 -7.98 13.05 0.99
N THR A 39 -7.30 14.15 1.34
CA THR A 39 -7.68 15.53 1.01
C THR A 39 -6.96 16.09 -0.23
N GLY A 40 -6.25 15.24 -0.99
CA GLY A 40 -5.43 15.65 -2.14
C GLY A 40 -4.00 16.07 -1.78
N GLY A 41 -3.61 15.94 -0.51
CA GLY A 41 -2.25 16.21 -0.04
C GLY A 41 -1.28 15.04 -0.25
N ASN A 42 -0.17 15.08 0.48
CA ASN A 42 0.85 14.03 0.47
C ASN A 42 0.25 12.68 0.87
N LEU A 43 0.83 11.61 0.32
CA LEU A 43 0.53 10.25 0.76
C LEU A 43 0.94 10.06 2.23
N PRO A 44 0.36 9.06 2.92
CA PRO A 44 0.93 8.54 4.16
C PRO A 44 2.44 8.32 4.00
N ARG A 45 3.22 8.67 5.03
CA ARG A 45 4.70 8.72 4.96
C ARG A 45 5.37 7.38 4.61
N TRP A 46 4.64 6.28 4.74
CA TRP A 46 5.11 4.93 4.43
C TRP A 46 4.78 4.49 3.00
N LEU A 47 4.10 5.33 2.21
CA LEU A 47 3.69 5.06 0.83
C LEU A 47 4.33 6.03 -0.16
N ILE A 48 4.64 5.50 -1.34
CA ILE A 48 5.12 6.24 -2.50
C ILE A 48 4.43 5.73 -3.76
N VAL A 49 4.50 6.52 -4.84
CA VAL A 49 4.18 6.05 -6.19
C VAL A 49 5.48 5.99 -6.98
N ARG A 50 5.84 4.78 -7.42
CA ARG A 50 7.00 4.53 -8.28
C ARG A 50 6.55 3.68 -9.45
N ASP A 51 6.92 4.07 -10.67
CA ASP A 51 6.64 3.34 -11.91
C ASP A 51 5.16 2.91 -12.07
N GLY A 52 4.24 3.79 -11.70
CA GLY A 52 2.79 3.52 -11.80
C GLY A 52 2.26 2.54 -10.76
N THR A 53 3.01 2.25 -9.70
CA THR A 53 2.57 1.39 -8.58
C THR A 53 2.56 2.20 -7.29
N LEU A 54 1.45 2.14 -6.56
CA LEU A 54 1.38 2.62 -5.17
C LEU A 54 2.01 1.53 -4.29
N GLN A 55 3.11 1.85 -3.62
CA GLN A 55 3.87 0.87 -2.86
C GLN A 55 4.46 1.44 -1.58
N GLY A 56 4.82 0.58 -0.64
CA GLY A 56 5.38 1.01 0.62
C GLY A 56 5.52 -0.09 1.66
N ILE A 57 6.14 0.27 2.79
CA ILE A 57 6.34 -0.61 3.95
C ILE A 57 5.99 0.20 5.21
N PRO A 58 4.86 -0.09 5.88
CA PRO A 58 4.46 0.62 7.08
C PRO A 58 5.33 0.24 8.27
N ARG A 59 5.56 1.19 9.18
CA ARG A 59 6.28 0.98 10.45
C ARG A 59 5.29 0.98 11.62
N SER A 60 5.77 0.66 12.82
CA SER A 60 4.92 0.65 14.02
C SER A 60 4.27 2.01 14.30
N GLU A 61 4.93 3.14 13.98
CA GLU A 61 4.32 4.47 14.08
C GLU A 61 3.21 4.74 13.05
N ASP A 62 3.11 3.90 12.01
CA ASP A 62 2.11 4.02 10.96
C ASP A 62 0.84 3.21 11.29
N VAL A 63 0.76 2.52 12.43
CA VAL A 63 -0.43 1.78 12.88
C VAL A 63 -1.65 2.69 12.94
N GLY A 64 -2.74 2.31 12.28
CA GLY A 64 -3.95 3.13 12.18
C GLY A 64 -4.61 3.08 10.80
N ARG A 65 -5.56 3.99 10.57
CA ARG A 65 -6.30 4.12 9.31
C ARG A 65 -5.67 5.19 8.45
N HIS A 66 -5.41 4.85 7.19
CA HIS A 66 -4.88 5.76 6.17
C HIS A 66 -5.76 5.73 4.93
N THR A 67 -6.21 6.88 4.47
CA THR A 67 -7.05 6.95 3.27
C THR A 67 -6.25 7.53 2.11
N VAL A 68 -6.15 6.76 1.03
CA VAL A 68 -5.55 7.15 -0.25
C VAL A 68 -6.67 7.42 -1.25
N LYS A 69 -6.59 8.56 -1.90
CA LYS A 69 -7.48 8.93 -3.00
C LYS A 69 -6.81 8.57 -4.33
N ILE A 70 -7.48 7.75 -5.13
CA ILE A 70 -7.04 7.41 -6.48
C ILE A 70 -7.92 8.18 -7.46
N SER A 71 -7.31 9.01 -8.29
CA SER A 71 -8.00 9.92 -9.20
C SER A 71 -7.35 9.95 -10.57
N THR A 72 -8.16 10.23 -11.59
CA THR A 72 -7.68 10.75 -12.87
C THR A 72 -7.55 12.26 -12.80
N SER A 73 -7.03 12.89 -13.86
CA SER A 73 -6.97 14.35 -13.97
C SER A 73 -8.33 15.05 -13.85
N THR A 74 -9.43 14.35 -14.16
CA THR A 74 -10.78 14.96 -14.20
C THR A 74 -11.69 14.55 -13.05
N ARG A 75 -11.39 13.43 -12.34
CA ARG A 75 -12.27 12.92 -11.28
C ARG A 75 -11.60 11.91 -10.35
N THR A 76 -12.15 11.78 -9.15
CA THR A 76 -11.90 10.65 -8.25
C THR A 76 -12.45 9.36 -8.84
N GLN A 77 -11.65 8.29 -8.81
CA GLN A 77 -12.08 6.96 -9.22
C GLN A 77 -12.36 6.08 -8.01
N ALA A 78 -11.46 6.13 -7.01
CA ALA A 78 -11.59 5.30 -5.82
C ALA A 78 -11.05 5.99 -4.55
N LEU A 79 -11.60 5.57 -3.41
CA LEU A 79 -11.05 5.78 -2.09
C LEU A 79 -10.56 4.44 -1.56
N LEU A 80 -9.30 4.37 -1.16
CA LEU A 80 -8.66 3.18 -0.62
C LEU A 80 -8.33 3.44 0.85
N GLU A 81 -8.99 2.73 1.76
CA GLU A 81 -8.69 2.76 3.19
C GLU A 81 -7.73 1.61 3.53
N LEU A 82 -6.50 1.96 3.91
CA LEU A 82 -5.47 1.06 4.38
C LEU A 82 -5.48 1.06 5.91
N ILE A 83 -5.70 -0.11 6.50
CA ILE A 83 -5.70 -0.30 7.94
C ILE A 83 -4.39 -0.99 8.30
N VAL A 84 -3.44 -0.23 8.84
CA VAL A 84 -2.16 -0.74 9.31
C VAL A 84 -2.32 -1.33 10.70
N LYS A 85 -1.82 -2.55 10.90
CA LYS A 85 -1.83 -3.27 12.18
C LYS A 85 -0.48 -3.89 12.48
N GLU A 86 -0.20 -4.09 13.76
CA GLU A 86 0.86 -5.00 14.18
C GLU A 86 0.53 -6.44 13.76
N ASP A 87 1.54 -7.23 13.39
CA ASP A 87 1.36 -8.64 13.08
C ASP A 87 1.88 -9.53 14.21
N THR A 88 0.96 -10.04 15.00
CA THR A 88 1.26 -11.03 16.04
C THR A 88 0.92 -12.44 15.62
N ARG A 89 0.61 -12.66 14.34
CA ARG A 89 0.22 -13.99 13.83
C ARG A 89 1.48 -14.80 13.57
N ASN A 90 1.49 -16.00 14.16
CA ASN A 90 2.43 -17.04 13.82
C ASN A 90 2.06 -17.62 12.43
N PRO A 91 2.93 -17.49 11.41
CA PRO A 91 2.64 -17.98 10.06
C PRO A 91 2.51 -19.51 9.99
N CYS A 92 3.12 -20.23 10.94
CA CYS A 92 3.02 -21.69 11.08
C CYS A 92 1.90 -22.13 12.06
N GLY A 93 1.02 -21.21 12.46
CA GLY A 93 -0.13 -21.51 13.33
C GLY A 93 0.29 -21.79 14.77
N SER A 94 0.13 -23.04 15.22
CA SER A 94 0.55 -23.47 16.56
C SER A 94 1.98 -23.99 16.63
N GLU A 95 2.59 -24.27 15.48
CA GLU A 95 3.96 -24.77 15.39
C GLU A 95 4.98 -23.64 15.57
N ASP A 96 6.21 -24.00 15.95
CA ASP A 96 7.29 -23.05 16.09
C ASP A 96 7.64 -22.40 14.74
N THR A 97 7.84 -21.08 14.76
CA THR A 97 8.31 -20.31 13.60
C THR A 97 9.74 -19.85 13.81
N TYR A 98 10.56 -20.01 12.77
CA TYR A 98 11.90 -19.42 12.70
C TYR A 98 11.85 -18.17 11.83
N TRP A 99 12.38 -17.07 12.38
CA TRP A 99 12.52 -15.81 11.67
C TRP A 99 13.98 -15.59 11.27
N VAL A 100 14.19 -15.15 10.03
CA VAL A 100 15.47 -14.65 9.56
C VAL A 100 15.31 -13.16 9.34
N GLU A 101 16.12 -12.37 10.03
CA GLU A 101 16.05 -10.92 10.00
C GLU A 101 17.26 -10.35 9.25
N ALA A 102 16.99 -9.47 8.29
CA ALA A 102 18.00 -8.63 7.67
C ALA A 102 18.01 -7.28 8.38
N LEU A 103 19.14 -6.93 8.99
CA LEU A 103 19.32 -5.66 9.69
C LEU A 103 20.06 -4.67 8.80
N TYR A 104 19.47 -3.49 8.65
CA TYR A 104 20.07 -2.38 7.92
C TYR A 104 20.65 -1.37 8.93
N ALA A 105 21.82 -0.81 8.61
CA ALA A 105 22.53 0.08 9.52
C ALA A 105 21.81 1.42 9.75
N GLU A 106 21.04 1.88 8.77
CA GLU A 106 20.31 3.14 8.80
C GLU A 106 18.87 2.93 8.33
N ASP A 107 17.91 3.66 8.93
CA ASP A 107 16.53 3.71 8.46
C ASP A 107 16.41 4.75 7.35
N GLY A 108 16.27 4.27 6.11
CA GLY A 108 16.18 5.10 4.92
C GLY A 108 14.76 5.57 4.57
N PRO A 109 14.62 6.38 3.51
CA PRO A 109 13.32 6.68 2.90
C PRO A 109 12.57 5.40 2.48
N VAL A 110 11.27 5.52 2.16
CA VAL A 110 10.41 4.37 1.77
C VAL A 110 11.01 3.63 0.59
N GLU A 111 11.57 4.37 -0.35
CA GLU A 111 12.32 3.92 -1.50
C GLU A 111 13.39 2.89 -1.13
N ASP A 112 14.32 3.28 -0.26
CA ASP A 112 15.46 2.44 0.12
C ASP A 112 15.01 1.20 0.89
N ARG A 113 13.99 1.34 1.75
CA ARG A 113 13.40 0.20 2.47
C ARG A 113 12.73 -0.79 1.52
N PHE A 114 12.08 -0.29 0.48
CA PHE A 114 11.45 -1.12 -0.53
C PHE A 114 12.50 -1.88 -1.35
N ASP A 115 13.55 -1.19 -1.80
CA ASP A 115 14.65 -1.78 -2.57
C ASP A 115 15.40 -2.84 -1.73
N ALA A 116 15.63 -2.56 -0.45
CA ALA A 116 16.12 -3.53 0.53
C ALA A 116 15.24 -4.79 0.64
N ALA A 117 13.91 -4.65 0.68
CA ALA A 117 13.02 -5.80 0.72
C ALA A 117 13.08 -6.63 -0.59
N LEU A 118 13.24 -5.98 -1.74
CA LEU A 118 13.47 -6.67 -3.02
C LEU A 118 14.75 -7.50 -3.00
N ASP A 119 15.84 -6.91 -2.52
CA ASP A 119 17.15 -7.58 -2.45
C ASP A 119 17.11 -8.79 -1.50
N VAL A 120 16.44 -8.66 -0.36
CA VAL A 120 16.25 -9.77 0.60
C VAL A 120 15.39 -10.88 0.01
N ALA A 121 14.29 -10.53 -0.67
CA ALA A 121 13.43 -11.51 -1.32
C ALA A 121 14.20 -12.31 -2.37
N ASP A 122 15.01 -11.63 -3.20
CA ASP A 122 15.83 -12.31 -4.20
C ASP A 122 16.93 -13.15 -3.55
N ALA A 123 17.63 -12.65 -2.53
CA ALA A 123 18.70 -13.38 -1.86
C ALA A 123 18.20 -14.67 -1.19
N LEU A 124 17.04 -14.59 -0.52
CA LEU A 124 16.42 -15.73 0.17
C LEU A 124 15.56 -16.61 -0.74
N LYS A 125 15.32 -16.18 -2.00
CA LYS A 125 14.45 -16.85 -2.97
C LYS A 125 13.03 -17.06 -2.44
N VAL A 126 12.50 -16.04 -1.78
CA VAL A 126 11.14 -16.01 -1.21
C VAL A 126 10.27 -15.00 -1.96
N ASN A 127 8.95 -15.14 -1.83
CA ASN A 127 8.04 -14.15 -2.40
C ASN A 127 8.05 -12.86 -1.56
N LEU A 128 7.90 -11.69 -2.20
CA LEU A 128 7.80 -10.42 -1.47
C LEU A 128 6.64 -10.37 -0.46
N SER A 129 5.56 -11.09 -0.76
CA SER A 129 4.41 -11.21 0.13
C SER A 129 4.70 -12.03 1.40
N GLU A 130 5.81 -12.76 1.44
CA GLU A 130 6.26 -13.55 2.59
C GLU A 130 7.20 -12.75 3.50
N LEU A 131 7.71 -11.60 3.03
CA LEU A 131 8.52 -10.69 3.82
C LEU A 131 7.68 -9.85 4.78
N LYS A 132 8.33 -9.51 5.90
CA LYS A 132 7.87 -8.57 6.93
C LYS A 132 9.05 -7.71 7.35
#